data_AF-A0A8D8M7N6-F1
#
_entry.id   AF-A0A8D8M7N6-F1
#
_cell.length_a   1.000
_cell.length_b   1.000
_cell.length_c   1.000
_cell.angle_alpha   90.00
_cell.angle_beta   90.00
_cell.angle_gamma   90.00
#
_symmetry.space_group_name_H-M   'P 1'
#
loop_
_entity.id
_entity.type
_entity.pdbx_description
1 polymer ?
#
loop_
_entity_poly.entity_id
_entity_poly.type
_entity_poly.pdbx_seq_one_letter_code
_entity_poly.pdbx_strand_id
1 'polypeptide(L)'
;MFGDSKKMFQKIDFTLKRVTSVLFVFLVICGATNPVDDNRYLSPKKFGQLRGDEIIRFYGYPGEEHKVLTEDGYILTNFRIANPGGYPILLLHGMTATSDCWLTRNPRDDIAFLLWKRGYDVWMWNARGNIYSTEHVNMTYKDNKFFLFS
;
A
#
# COMPACT_ATOMS: atom_id res chain seq x y z
N MET A 1 31.52 -12.23 49.43
CA MET A 1 30.23 -11.58 49.09
C MET A 1 30.25 -10.71 47.82
N PHE A 2 31.35 -10.63 47.04
CA PHE A 2 31.47 -9.76 45.86
C PHE A 2 31.19 -10.42 44.49
N GLY A 3 30.84 -11.72 44.46
CA GLY A 3 30.64 -12.47 43.21
C GLY A 3 29.26 -12.27 42.57
N ASP A 4 28.21 -12.11 43.38
CA ASP A 4 26.84 -11.95 42.90
C ASP A 4 26.56 -10.57 42.30
N SER A 5 27.21 -9.52 42.82
CA SER A 5 27.06 -8.17 42.28
C SER A 5 27.61 -8.08 40.85
N LYS A 6 28.77 -8.69 40.55
CA LYS A 6 29.34 -8.70 39.19
C LYS A 6 28.44 -9.42 38.16
N LYS A 7 27.80 -10.53 38.56
CA LYS A 7 26.83 -11.25 37.71
C LYS A 7 25.57 -10.43 37.48
N MET A 8 25.11 -9.70 38.51
CA MET A 8 23.96 -8.80 38.40
C MET A 8 24.23 -7.65 37.43
N PHE A 9 25.40 -7.00 37.52
CA PHE A 9 25.77 -5.92 36.60
C PHE A 9 25.90 -6.40 35.14
N GLN A 10 26.50 -7.57 34.90
CA GLN A 10 26.57 -8.15 33.55
C GLN A 10 25.19 -8.48 32.97
N LYS A 11 24.25 -8.95 33.80
CA LYS A 11 22.88 -9.25 33.37
C LYS A 11 22.12 -7.96 33.02
N ILE A 12 22.29 -6.90 33.81
CA ILE A 12 21.70 -5.57 33.55
C ILE A 12 22.26 -5.00 32.25
N ASP A 13 23.57 -5.02 32.03
CA ASP A 13 24.19 -4.54 30.78
C ASP A 13 23.71 -5.32 29.56
N PHE A 14 23.56 -6.65 29.67
CA PHE A 14 23.05 -7.49 28.59
C PHE A 14 21.57 -7.18 28.27
N THR A 15 20.75 -6.98 29.29
CA THR A 15 19.36 -6.57 29.14
C THR A 15 19.25 -5.17 28.54
N LEU A 16 20.05 -4.21 29.00
CA LEU A 16 20.06 -2.83 28.50
C LEU A 16 20.48 -2.78 27.03
N LYS A 17 21.53 -3.55 26.65
CA LYS A 17 21.97 -3.70 25.26
C LYS A 17 20.90 -4.33 24.36
N ARG A 18 20.17 -5.35 24.85
CA ARG A 18 19.04 -5.92 24.09
C ARG A 18 17.90 -4.92 23.92
N VAL A 19 17.54 -4.19 24.96
CA VAL A 19 16.46 -3.19 24.91
C VAL A 19 16.84 -2.05 23.97
N THR A 20 18.06 -1.52 24.03
CA THR A 20 18.52 -0.46 23.12
C THR A 20 18.63 -0.96 21.68
N SER A 21 19.11 -2.19 21.43
CA SER A 21 19.13 -2.77 20.08
C SER A 21 17.72 -2.97 19.52
N VAL A 22 16.76 -3.43 20.32
CA VAL A 22 15.36 -3.57 19.88
C VAL A 22 14.74 -2.21 19.59
N LEU A 23 14.93 -1.21 20.47
CA LEU A 23 14.49 0.17 20.22
C LEU A 23 15.11 0.78 18.96
N PHE A 24 16.39 0.52 18.70
CA PHE A 24 17.09 0.99 17.51
C PHE A 24 16.56 0.32 16.23
N VAL A 25 16.27 -0.99 16.29
CA VAL A 25 15.63 -1.71 15.19
C VAL A 25 14.22 -1.17 14.93
N PHE A 26 13.43 -0.88 15.98
CA PHE A 26 12.12 -0.24 15.84
C PHE A 26 12.22 1.18 15.24
N LEU A 27 13.22 1.98 15.64
CA LEU A 27 13.47 3.32 15.08
C LEU A 27 13.91 3.28 13.61
N VAL A 28 14.74 2.31 13.22
CA VAL A 28 15.18 2.13 11.83
C VAL A 28 14.04 1.64 10.94
N ILE A 29 13.17 0.76 11.45
CA ILE A 29 11.96 0.31 10.73
C ILE A 29 10.93 1.44 10.62
N CYS A 30 10.78 2.28 11.65
CA CYS A 30 9.86 3.42 11.63
C CYS A 30 10.38 4.61 10.80
N GLY A 31 11.68 4.68 10.53
CA GLY A 31 12.34 5.78 9.81
C GLY A 31 12.34 5.68 8.28
N ALA A 32 11.77 4.62 7.70
CA ALA A 32 11.82 4.37 6.25
C ALA A 32 10.57 4.85 5.48
N THR A 33 9.70 5.67 6.08
CA THR A 33 8.55 6.25 5.38
C THR A 33 8.88 7.69 4.98
N ASN A 34 8.76 8.01 3.69
CA ASN A 34 8.78 9.41 3.25
C ASN A 34 7.71 10.19 4.04
N PRO A 35 8.01 11.41 4.52
CA PRO A 35 7.00 12.21 5.20
C PRO A 35 5.81 12.43 4.27
N VAL A 36 4.59 12.36 4.82
CA VAL A 36 3.36 12.66 4.10
C VAL A 36 3.42 14.12 3.61
N ASP A 37 3.23 14.32 2.31
CA ASP A 37 3.20 15.65 1.69
C ASP A 37 1.93 15.83 0.85
N ASP A 38 0.89 16.30 1.52
CA ASP A 38 -0.43 16.60 0.95
C ASP A 38 -0.42 17.82 0.00
N ASN A 39 0.64 18.63 0.02
CA ASN A 39 0.78 19.84 -0.81
C ASN A 39 1.59 19.58 -2.08
N ARG A 40 2.26 18.43 -2.17
CA ARG A 40 3.05 18.05 -3.33
C ARG A 40 2.18 18.03 -4.59
N TYR A 41 2.72 18.54 -5.69
CA TYR A 41 2.07 18.44 -6.99
C TYR A 41 2.66 17.27 -7.78
N LEU A 42 1.80 16.37 -8.25
CA LEU A 42 2.16 15.33 -9.20
C LEU A 42 1.91 15.85 -10.62
N SER A 43 2.98 16.07 -11.39
CA SER A 43 2.85 16.59 -12.76
C SER A 43 2.09 15.59 -13.65
N PRO A 44 1.31 16.05 -14.65
CA PRO A 44 0.56 15.16 -15.53
C PRO A 44 1.44 14.12 -16.24
N LYS A 45 2.65 14.53 -16.63
CA LYS A 45 3.65 13.63 -17.22
C LYS A 45 4.04 12.51 -16.27
N LYS A 46 4.25 12.83 -14.99
CA LYS A 46 4.64 11.83 -13.99
C LYS A 46 3.44 10.98 -13.58
N PHE A 47 2.25 11.55 -13.47
CA PHE A 47 1.01 10.81 -13.22
C PHE A 47 0.81 9.68 -14.24
N GLY A 48 0.95 9.97 -15.55
CA GLY A 48 0.82 8.96 -16.60
C GLY A 48 1.93 7.89 -16.66
N GLN A 49 2.91 7.95 -15.77
CA GLN A 49 4.02 6.99 -15.68
C GLN A 49 3.96 6.11 -14.43
N LEU A 50 3.13 6.48 -13.45
CA LEU A 50 3.04 5.79 -12.17
C LEU A 50 1.76 4.96 -12.08
N ARG A 51 1.86 3.84 -11.38
CA ARG A 51 0.73 3.01 -10.95
C ARG A 51 0.10 3.59 -9.68
N GLY A 52 -1.10 3.12 -9.32
CA GLY A 52 -1.82 3.60 -8.14
C GLY A 52 -1.02 3.51 -6.84
N ASP A 53 -0.37 2.38 -6.56
CA ASP A 53 0.47 2.21 -5.37
C ASP A 53 1.69 3.15 -5.34
N GLU A 54 2.29 3.41 -6.50
CA GLU A 54 3.40 4.35 -6.64
C GLU A 54 2.96 5.81 -6.43
N ILE A 55 1.76 6.18 -6.92
CA ILE A 55 1.17 7.50 -6.66
C ILE A 55 0.94 7.67 -5.15
N ILE A 56 0.40 6.66 -4.48
CA ILE A 56 0.16 6.70 -3.03
C ILE A 56 1.48 6.88 -2.26
N ARG A 57 2.53 6.11 -2.59
CA ARG A 57 3.86 6.24 -1.97
C ARG A 57 4.55 7.56 -2.31
N PHE A 58 4.31 8.12 -3.49
CA PHE A 58 4.86 9.42 -3.89
C PHE A 58 4.41 10.55 -2.94
N TYR A 59 3.19 10.46 -2.41
CA TYR A 59 2.64 11.37 -1.41
C TYR A 59 3.00 11.00 0.04
N GLY A 60 3.77 9.94 0.27
CA GLY A 60 4.20 9.48 1.60
C GLY A 60 3.19 8.58 2.33
N TYR A 61 2.15 8.11 1.65
CA TYR A 61 1.16 7.20 2.22
C TYR A 61 1.56 5.72 2.04
N PRO A 62 1.06 4.80 2.91
CA PRO A 62 1.38 3.37 2.85
C PRO A 62 0.65 2.68 1.69
N GLY A 63 1.16 2.86 0.47
CA GLY A 63 0.63 2.25 -0.75
C GLY A 63 1.04 0.79 -0.92
N GLU A 64 0.07 -0.08 -1.20
CA GLU A 64 0.26 -1.51 -1.50
C GLU A 64 -0.38 -1.88 -2.84
N GLU A 65 0.21 -2.85 -3.53
CA GLU A 65 -0.35 -3.54 -4.69
C GLU A 65 -0.69 -4.98 -4.29
N HIS A 66 -1.87 -5.45 -4.70
CA HIS A 66 -2.37 -6.80 -4.40
C HIS A 66 -2.89 -7.46 -5.67
N LYS A 67 -2.35 -8.65 -5.99
CA LYS A 67 -2.87 -9.49 -7.07
C LYS A 67 -3.92 -10.46 -6.52
N VAL A 68 -5.10 -10.47 -7.13
CA VAL A 68 -6.23 -11.32 -6.75
C VAL A 68 -6.59 -12.24 -7.91
N LEU A 69 -6.50 -13.55 -7.70
CA LEU A 69 -6.95 -14.56 -8.66
C LEU A 69 -8.46 -14.78 -8.51
N THR A 70 -9.21 -14.59 -9.59
CA THR A 70 -10.63 -14.93 -9.66
C THR A 70 -10.83 -16.42 -9.96
N GLU A 71 -12.01 -16.94 -9.64
CA GLU A 71 -12.36 -18.36 -9.87
C GLU A 71 -12.22 -18.77 -11.35
N ASP A 72 -12.60 -17.88 -12.25
CA ASP A 72 -12.53 -18.08 -13.69
C ASP A 72 -11.16 -17.72 -14.29
N GLY A 73 -10.16 -17.39 -13.46
CA GLY A 73 -8.76 -17.34 -13.87
C GLY A 73 -8.18 -15.97 -14.21
N TYR A 74 -8.92 -14.87 -14.03
CA TYR A 74 -8.38 -13.52 -14.17
C TYR A 74 -7.53 -13.14 -12.98
N ILE A 75 -6.48 -12.37 -13.22
CA ILE A 75 -5.63 -11.82 -12.16
C ILE A 75 -5.87 -10.31 -12.11
N LEU A 76 -6.51 -9.86 -11.04
CA LEU A 76 -6.85 -8.47 -10.81
C LEU A 76 -5.75 -7.80 -10.00
N THR A 77 -5.28 -6.64 -10.45
CA THR A 77 -4.33 -5.83 -9.68
C THR A 77 -5.09 -4.73 -8.94
N ASN A 78 -5.22 -4.87 -7.62
CA ASN A 78 -5.87 -3.90 -6.75
C ASN A 78 -4.83 -3.08 -5.99
N PHE A 79 -5.17 -1.85 -5.66
CA PHE A 79 -4.31 -0.97 -4.85
C PHE A 79 -4.93 -0.71 -3.49
N ARG A 80 -4.10 -0.40 -2.49
CA ARG A 80 -4.56 -0.12 -1.13
C ARG A 80 -3.74 1.00 -0.51
N ILE A 81 -4.41 1.89 0.23
CA ILE A 81 -3.75 2.74 1.22
C ILE A 81 -3.94 2.05 2.57
N ALA A 82 -2.91 1.36 3.03
CA ALA A 82 -3.02 0.46 4.17
C ALA A 82 -3.23 1.23 5.48
N ASN A 83 -4.23 0.81 6.26
CA ASN A 83 -4.43 1.30 7.61
C ASN A 83 -4.74 0.13 8.56
N PRO A 84 -3.72 -0.56 9.09
CA PRO A 84 -3.93 -1.70 9.98
C PRO A 84 -4.79 -1.33 11.20
N GLY A 85 -5.91 -2.02 11.38
CA GLY A 85 -6.89 -1.72 12.43
C GLY A 85 -7.98 -0.72 12.03
N GLY A 86 -7.87 -0.13 10.84
CA GLY A 86 -8.93 0.68 10.23
C GLY A 86 -10.07 -0.17 9.67
N TYR A 87 -11.27 0.41 9.57
CA TYR A 87 -12.41 -0.26 8.93
C TYR A 87 -12.20 -0.34 7.41
N PRO A 88 -12.35 -1.51 6.77
CA PRO A 88 -12.11 -1.64 5.34
C PRO A 88 -13.21 -0.98 4.51
N ILE A 89 -12.80 -0.19 3.50
CA ILE A 89 -13.68 0.37 2.47
C ILE A 89 -13.14 -0.04 1.09
N LEU A 90 -14.03 -0.44 0.19
CA LEU A 90 -13.72 -0.72 -1.21
C LEU A 90 -14.24 0.39 -2.12
N LEU A 91 -13.35 1.03 -2.86
CA LEU A 91 -13.66 2.00 -3.90
C LEU A 91 -13.71 1.29 -5.26
N LEU A 92 -14.89 1.35 -5.91
CA LEU A 92 -15.16 0.76 -7.22
C LEU A 92 -15.24 1.87 -8.26
N HIS A 93 -14.37 1.84 -9.26
CA HIS A 93 -14.42 2.80 -10.36
C HIS A 93 -15.64 2.55 -11.28
N GLY A 94 -15.99 3.55 -12.09
CA GLY A 94 -17.08 3.46 -13.07
C GLY A 94 -16.68 2.77 -14.38
N MET A 95 -17.59 2.84 -15.36
CA MET A 95 -17.37 2.31 -16.71
C MET A 95 -16.17 3.01 -17.38
N THR A 96 -15.33 2.25 -18.11
CA THR A 96 -14.12 2.74 -18.81
C THR A 96 -13.05 3.42 -17.95
N ALA A 97 -13.13 3.28 -16.62
CA ALA A 97 -12.19 3.89 -15.70
C ALA A 97 -11.22 2.85 -15.08
N THR A 98 -10.29 3.37 -14.28
CA THR A 98 -9.38 2.61 -13.42
C THR A 98 -9.51 3.13 -11.99
N SER A 99 -8.90 2.43 -11.04
CA SER A 99 -8.74 2.90 -9.66
C SER A 99 -8.11 4.30 -9.52
N ASP A 100 -7.38 4.77 -10.53
CA ASP A 100 -6.65 6.04 -10.46
C ASP A 100 -7.58 7.24 -10.35
N CYS A 101 -8.85 7.11 -10.72
CA CYS A 101 -9.83 8.19 -10.58
C CYS A 101 -9.92 8.70 -9.13
N TRP A 102 -9.55 7.86 -8.15
CA TRP A 102 -9.51 8.20 -6.73
C TRP A 102 -8.20 8.87 -6.27
N LEU A 103 -7.23 9.07 -7.18
CA LEU A 103 -5.87 9.54 -6.91
C LEU A 103 -5.41 10.67 -7.87
N THR A 104 -6.35 11.28 -8.62
CA THR A 104 -6.03 12.18 -9.74
C THR A 104 -5.62 13.60 -9.35
N ARG A 105 -6.11 14.13 -8.22
CA ARG A 105 -5.97 15.55 -7.87
C ARG A 105 -4.81 15.78 -6.90
N ASN A 106 -4.95 15.29 -5.67
CA ASN A 106 -3.98 15.38 -4.58
C ASN A 106 -4.59 14.81 -3.27
N PRO A 107 -3.78 14.51 -2.24
CA PRO A 107 -4.28 13.97 -0.97
C PRO A 107 -5.22 14.85 -0.14
N ARG A 108 -5.31 16.16 -0.41
CA ARG A 108 -6.26 17.06 0.29
C ARG A 108 -7.67 16.94 -0.26
N ASP A 109 -7.80 16.64 -1.55
CA ASP A 109 -9.08 16.66 -2.23
C ASP A 109 -9.62 15.26 -2.54
N ASP A 110 -8.73 14.28 -2.72
CA ASP A 110 -9.09 12.94 -3.17
C ASP A 110 -9.65 12.04 -2.06
N ILE A 111 -10.77 11.39 -2.38
CA ILE A 111 -11.56 10.62 -1.42
C ILE A 111 -10.77 9.48 -0.78
N ALA A 112 -9.87 8.83 -1.53
CA ALA A 112 -9.05 7.74 -1.00
C ALA A 112 -8.20 8.20 0.20
N PHE A 113 -7.53 9.34 0.07
CA PHE A 113 -6.70 9.90 1.15
C PHE A 113 -7.57 10.49 2.27
N LEU A 114 -8.70 11.12 1.94
CA LEU A 114 -9.64 11.65 2.92
C LEU A 114 -10.29 10.57 3.80
N LEU A 115 -10.53 9.38 3.25
CA LEU A 115 -11.00 8.22 4.00
C LEU A 115 -9.88 7.64 4.86
N TRP A 116 -8.67 7.49 4.32
CA TRP A 116 -7.54 6.99 5.11
C TRP A 116 -7.25 7.87 6.34
N LYS A 117 -7.26 9.20 6.16
CA LYS A 117 -7.11 10.19 7.25
C LYS A 117 -8.22 10.12 8.30
N ARG A 118 -9.37 9.51 7.97
CA ARG A 118 -10.48 9.26 8.90
C ARG A 118 -10.41 7.89 9.58
N GLY A 119 -9.32 7.14 9.40
CA GLY A 119 -9.11 5.84 10.05
C GLY A 119 -9.65 4.65 9.25
N TYR A 120 -9.97 4.82 7.96
CA TYR A 120 -10.36 3.70 7.11
C TYR A 120 -9.14 3.03 6.49
N ASP A 121 -9.29 1.73 6.25
CA ASP A 121 -8.38 0.92 5.43
C ASP A 121 -8.91 0.90 3.99
N VAL A 122 -8.23 1.60 3.09
CA VAL A 122 -8.82 1.99 1.80
C VAL A 122 -8.32 1.06 0.69
N TRP A 123 -9.23 0.28 0.13
CA TRP A 123 -9.00 -0.60 -1.00
C TRP A 123 -9.56 0.02 -2.28
N MET A 124 -8.83 -0.08 -3.38
CA MET A 124 -9.20 0.39 -4.70
C MET A 124 -9.14 -0.78 -5.66
N TRP A 125 -10.31 -1.18 -6.13
CA TRP A 125 -10.46 -2.33 -7.01
C TRP A 125 -10.29 -1.94 -8.46
N ASN A 126 -9.77 -2.88 -9.26
CA ASN A 126 -9.72 -2.76 -10.72
C ASN A 126 -10.50 -3.88 -11.40
N ALA A 127 -11.37 -3.50 -12.32
CA ALA A 127 -12.09 -4.43 -13.16
C ALA A 127 -11.17 -5.15 -14.13
N ARG A 128 -11.46 -6.45 -14.36
CA ARG A 128 -10.90 -7.22 -15.47
C ARG A 128 -11.01 -6.43 -16.79
N GLY A 129 -9.96 -6.50 -17.59
CA GLY A 129 -9.88 -5.81 -18.88
C GLY A 129 -9.45 -4.35 -18.82
N ASN A 130 -9.43 -3.69 -17.65
CA ASN A 130 -8.79 -2.38 -17.53
C ASN A 130 -7.25 -2.54 -17.55
N ILE A 131 -6.51 -1.43 -17.68
CA ILE A 131 -5.05 -1.44 -17.85
C ILE A 131 -4.28 -2.18 -16.73
N TYR A 132 -4.85 -2.31 -15.54
CA TYR A 132 -4.23 -2.98 -14.40
C TYR A 132 -4.58 -4.47 -14.29
N SER A 133 -5.64 -4.92 -14.98
CA SER A 133 -6.18 -6.28 -14.84
C SER A 133 -6.37 -6.96 -16.20
N THR A 134 -5.29 -7.01 -17.00
CA THR A 134 -5.22 -7.68 -18.31
C THR A 134 -4.57 -9.07 -18.25
N GLU A 135 -4.33 -9.60 -17.05
CA GLU A 135 -3.69 -10.89 -16.82
C GLU A 135 -4.73 -12.01 -16.61
N HIS A 136 -4.42 -13.21 -17.13
CA HIS A 136 -5.24 -14.41 -16.96
C HIS A 136 -4.35 -15.65 -16.97
N VAL A 137 -4.72 -16.70 -16.22
CA VAL A 137 -3.88 -17.90 -16.05
C VAL A 137 -3.63 -18.68 -17.36
N ASN A 138 -4.62 -18.71 -18.25
CA ASN A 138 -4.60 -19.50 -19.49
C ASN A 138 -4.77 -18.67 -20.77
N MET A 139 -4.88 -17.35 -20.68
CA MET A 139 -5.22 -16.48 -21.82
C MET A 139 -4.41 -15.18 -21.75
N THR A 140 -4.32 -14.49 -22.88
CA THR A 140 -3.76 -13.15 -22.99
C THR A 140 -4.83 -12.19 -23.51
N TYR A 141 -4.63 -10.89 -23.31
CA TYR A 141 -5.52 -9.84 -23.85
C TYR A 141 -5.63 -9.85 -25.40
N LYS A 142 -4.82 -10.64 -26.11
CA LYS A 142 -4.90 -10.82 -27.56
C LYS A 142 -5.87 -11.93 -27.97
N ASP A 143 -6.27 -12.79 -27.04
CA ASP A 143 -7.21 -13.87 -27.30
C ASP A 143 -8.64 -13.35 -27.28
N ASN A 144 -9.44 -13.66 -28.32
CA ASN A 144 -10.84 -13.20 -28.41
C ASN A 144 -11.68 -13.63 -27.20
N LYS A 145 -11.36 -14.77 -26.58
CA LYS A 145 -12.04 -15.29 -25.39
C LYS A 145 -11.77 -14.45 -24.14
N PHE A 146 -10.68 -13.67 -24.10
CA PHE A 146 -10.30 -12.89 -22.93
C PHE A 146 -11.36 -11.85 -22.53
N PHE A 147 -12.12 -11.30 -23.48
CA PHE A 147 -13.14 -10.29 -23.19
C PHE A 147 -14.56 -10.87 -23.07
N LEU A 148 -14.71 -12.19 -23.16
CA LEU A 148 -15.97 -12.88 -22.93
C LEU A 148 -16.12 -13.20 -21.44
N PHE A 149 -16.38 -12.16 -20.66
CA PHE A 149 -16.54 -12.28 -19.21
C PHE A 149 -17.80 -13.11 -18.87
N SER A 150 -17.67 -13.99 -17.88
CA SER A 150 -18.78 -14.74 -17.26
C SER A 150 -19.29 -14.07 -15.99
#